data_AF-A0A561D4Z6-F1
#
_entry.id   AF-A0A561D4Z6-F1
#
_cell.length_a   1.000
_cell.length_b   1.000
_cell.length_c   1.000
_cell.angle_alpha   90.00
_cell.angle_beta   90.00
_cell.angle_gamma   90.00
#
_symmetry.space_group_name_H-M   'P 1'
#
loop_
_entity.id
_entity.type
_entity.pdbx_description
1 polymer ?
#
loop_
_entity_poly.entity_id
_entity_poly.type
_entity_poly.pdbx_seq_one_letter_code
_entity_poly.pdbx_strand_id
1 'polypeptide(L)' 'MLIKMTEFLKNLPIKKCTQCGKKFEEQHESYVHTCNNCSRIY' A
#
# COMPACT_ATOMS: atom_id res chain seq x y z
N MET A 1 -22.18 1.34 -11.10
CA MET A 1 -21.31 1.41 -12.30
C MET A 1 -20.44 0.16 -12.33
N LEU A 2 -20.48 -0.61 -13.40
CA LEU A 2 -19.58 -1.76 -13.58
C LEU A 2 -18.31 -1.27 -14.30
N ILE A 3 -17.21 -1.22 -13.57
CA ILE A 3 -15.88 -0.90 -14.12
C ILE A 3 -15.19 -2.19 -14.56
N LYS A 4 -14.42 -2.12 -15.65
CA LYS A 4 -13.59 -3.25 -16.10
C LYS A 4 -12.57 -3.60 -15.02
N MET A 5 -12.39 -4.89 -14.74
CA MET A 5 -11.43 -5.39 -13.74
C MET A 5 -10.01 -4.83 -13.92
N THR A 6 -9.53 -4.76 -15.16
CA THR A 6 -8.20 -4.21 -15.47
C THR A 6 -8.09 -2.73 -15.15
N GLU A 7 -9.18 -1.99 -15.28
CA GLU A 7 -9.24 -0.56 -14.99
C GLU A 7 -9.34 -0.30 -13.49
N PHE A 8 -10.04 -1.17 -12.75
CA PHE A 8 -10.01 -1.17 -11.28
C PHE A 8 -8.58 -1.39 -10.76
N LEU A 9 -7.87 -2.41 -11.25
CA LEU A 9 -6.53 -2.75 -10.78
C LEU A 9 -5.51 -1.63 -11.06
N LYS A 10 -5.60 -0.96 -12.23
CA LYS A 10 -4.73 0.19 -12.57
C LYS A 10 -4.96 1.41 -11.67
N ASN A 11 -6.18 1.55 -11.14
CA ASN A 11 -6.59 2.65 -10.27
C ASN A 11 -6.53 2.28 -8.79
N LEU A 12 -5.93 1.15 -8.42
CA LEU A 12 -5.72 0.81 -7.02
C LEU A 12 -4.87 1.89 -6.34
N PRO A 13 -5.28 2.36 -5.15
CA PRO A 13 -4.54 3.38 -4.45
C PRO A 13 -3.17 2.85 -4.03
N ILE A 14 -2.16 3.72 -4.15
CA ILE A 14 -0.81 3.41 -3.66
C ILE A 14 -0.86 3.17 -2.15
N LYS A 15 -0.27 2.05 -1.73
CA LYS A 15 -0.11 1.70 -0.33
C LYS A 15 0.74 2.75 0.42
N LYS A 16 0.23 3.22 1.56
CA LYS A 16 0.89 4.22 2.41
C LYS A 16 1.04 3.70 3.84
N CYS A 17 2.14 4.08 4.49
CA CYS A 17 2.39 3.80 5.89
C CYS A 17 1.34 4.48 6.76
N THR A 18 0.71 3.70 7.63
CA THR A 18 -0.31 4.20 8.58
C THR A 18 0.26 5.17 9.62
N GLN A 19 1.58 5.12 9.87
CA GLN A 19 2.24 5.97 10.86
C GLN A 19 2.76 7.29 10.28
N CYS A 20 3.47 7.23 9.16
CA CYS A 20 4.13 8.41 8.58
C CYS A 20 3.55 8.89 7.25
N GLY A 21 2.56 8.18 6.70
CA GLY A 21 1.92 8.54 5.42
C GLY A 21 2.79 8.37 4.17
N LYS A 22 4.06 7.98 4.33
CA LYS A 22 4.98 7.72 3.19
C LYS A 22 4.46 6.54 2.36
N LYS A 23 4.67 6.62 1.05
CA LYS A 23 4.39 5.51 0.13
C LYS A 23 5.29 4.34 0.48
N PHE A 24 4.77 3.13 0.40
CA PHE A 24 5.61 1.94 0.42
C PHE A 24 6.30 1.77 -0.92
N GLU A 25 7.59 1.42 -0.90
CA GLU A 25 8.30 0.91 -2.07
C GLU A 25 7.70 -0.46 -2.47
N GLU A 26 7.55 -1.36 -1.50
CA GLU A 26 6.92 -2.66 -1.73
C GLU A 26 5.40 -2.61 -1.52
N GLN A 27 4.64 -2.80 -2.59
CA GLN A 27 3.18 -2.70 -2.62
C GLN A 27 2.48 -4.06 -2.67
N HIS A 28 3.19 -5.16 -2.90
CA HIS A 28 2.59 -6.49 -2.96
C HIS A 28 2.22 -7.05 -1.57
N GLU A 29 2.82 -6.54 -0.50
CA GLU A 29 2.58 -7.04 0.85
C GLU A 29 1.24 -6.55 1.41
N SER A 30 0.28 -7.45 1.63
CA SER A 30 -1.05 -7.07 2.13
C SER A 30 -1.11 -6.91 3.66
N TYR A 31 -0.23 -7.56 4.42
CA TYR A 31 -0.28 -7.57 5.89
C TYR A 31 0.57 -6.48 6.56
N VAL A 32 1.56 -5.95 5.84
CA VAL A 32 2.43 -4.90 6.35
C VAL A 32 1.74 -3.55 6.19
N HIS A 33 1.48 -2.82 7.27
CA HIS A 33 0.82 -1.51 7.25
C HIS A 33 1.70 -0.38 7.80
N THR A 34 2.90 -0.73 8.27
CA THR A 34 3.93 0.19 8.77
C THR A 34 5.22 -0.02 7.97
N CYS A 35 5.84 1.05 7.47
CA CYS A 35 7.07 0.95 6.67
C CYS A 35 8.29 0.59 7.54
N ASN A 36 9.37 0.11 6.94
CA ASN A 36 10.57 -0.34 7.66
C ASN A 36 11.16 0.72 8.59
N ASN A 37 11.06 2.01 8.24
CA ASN A 37 11.52 3.10 9.10
C ASN A 37 10.66 3.30 10.35
N CYS A 38 9.38 2.96 10.28
CA CYS A 38 8.44 3.09 11.40
C CYS A 38 8.24 1.75 12.13
N SER A 39 8.49 0.64 11.45
CA SER A 39 8.46 -0.69 12.03
C SER A 39 9.71 -0.88 12.87
N ARG A 40 9.56 -0.82 14.19
CA ARG A 40 10.64 -1.17 15.13
C ARG A 40 10.78 -2.69 15.16
N ILE A 41 11.38 -3.24 14.12
CA ILE A 41 11.84 -4.63 14.16
C ILE A 41 13.09 -4.60 15.04
N TYR A 42 12.96 -5.11 16.26
CA TYR A 42 14.08 -5.35 17.18
C TYR A 42 14.91 -6.55 16.72
#